data_AF-A0A813GUU9-F1
#
_entry.id   AF-A0A813GUU9-F1
#
_cell.length_a   1.000
_cell.length_b   1.000
_cell.length_c   1.000
_cell.angle_alpha   90.00
_cell.angle_beta   90.00
_cell.angle_gamma   90.00
#
_symmetry.space_group_name_H-M   'P 1'
#
loop_
_entity.id
_entity.type
_entity.pdbx_description
1 polymer ?
#
loop_
_entity_poly.entity_id
_entity_poly.type
_entity_poly.pdbx_seq_one_letter_code
_entity_poly.pdbx_strand_id
1 'polypeptide(L)'
;MFRPCPSVAEGLKGRSFGAVHVSMGAITLEDVAMQEAFLEAFRLTKESGGFTSFDPNIRAPMITLSPCCYAKKVEEFARSTDVMKSSDADVEFMYGEKADLDVVAAKWLEQGPKVVVITRGPEGATAWYQDATSG
;
A
#
# COMPACT_ATOMS: atom_id res chain seq x y z
N MET A 1 -4.28 17.43 -9.54
CA MET A 1 -4.18 18.16 -8.26
C MET A 1 -4.65 17.20 -7.17
N PHE A 2 -3.73 16.65 -6.37
CA PHE A 2 -4.04 15.69 -5.31
C PHE A 2 -4.74 16.40 -4.13
N ARG A 3 -5.77 15.81 -3.54
CA ARG A 3 -6.42 16.33 -2.32
C ARG A 3 -6.36 15.26 -1.22
N PRO A 4 -5.60 15.48 -0.14
CA PRO A 4 -5.59 14.57 1.00
C PRO A 4 -6.92 14.66 1.76
N CYS A 5 -7.37 13.52 2.28
CA CYS A 5 -8.57 13.46 3.11
C CYS A 5 -8.21 13.69 4.58
N PRO A 6 -8.95 14.55 5.30
CA PRO A 6 -8.68 14.83 6.71
C PRO A 6 -8.86 13.61 7.63
N SER A 7 -9.66 12.61 7.23
CA SER A 7 -9.71 11.32 7.93
C SER A 7 -10.18 10.16 7.04
N VAL A 8 -9.51 9.00 7.15
CA VAL A 8 -9.86 7.77 6.41
C VAL A 8 -11.31 7.32 6.68
N ALA A 9 -11.75 7.47 7.93
CA ALA A 9 -13.09 7.07 8.38
C ALA A 9 -14.20 7.88 7.66
N GLU A 10 -13.98 9.16 7.39
CA GLU A 10 -14.94 9.99 6.64
C GLU A 10 -15.01 9.57 5.17
N GLY A 11 -13.88 9.22 4.55
CA GLY A 11 -13.84 8.78 3.14
C GLY A 11 -14.57 7.46 2.85
N LEU A 12 -14.70 6.59 3.87
CA LEU A 12 -15.30 5.25 3.76
C LEU A 12 -16.81 5.21 4.08
N LYS A 13 -17.38 6.29 4.60
CA LYS A 13 -18.78 6.32 5.05
C LYS A 13 -19.76 6.13 3.87
N GLY A 14 -20.69 5.18 3.99
CA GLY A 14 -21.78 4.97 3.03
C GLY A 14 -21.45 4.13 1.79
N ARG A 15 -20.28 3.47 1.74
CA ARG A 15 -19.89 2.59 0.63
C ARG A 15 -20.08 1.10 1.04
N SER A 16 -20.56 0.27 0.13
CA SER A 16 -20.73 -1.19 0.33
C SER A 16 -19.87 -1.97 -0.66
N PHE A 17 -19.29 -3.10 -0.24
CA PHE A 17 -18.38 -3.90 -1.05
C PHE A 17 -18.80 -5.37 -1.01
N GLY A 18 -19.04 -5.99 -2.18
CA GLY A 18 -19.08 -7.45 -2.34
C GLY A 18 -17.71 -7.89 -2.84
N ALA A 19 -16.83 -8.32 -1.95
CA ALA A 19 -15.44 -8.56 -2.31
C ALA A 19 -14.82 -9.70 -1.49
N VAL A 20 -13.94 -10.47 -2.15
CA VAL A 20 -12.94 -11.28 -1.47
C VAL A 20 -11.83 -10.34 -1.05
N HIS A 21 -11.53 -10.27 0.25
CA HIS A 21 -10.46 -9.45 0.79
C HIS A 21 -9.24 -10.31 1.12
N VAL A 22 -8.11 -10.02 0.49
CA VAL A 22 -6.81 -10.58 0.88
C VAL A 22 -5.97 -9.45 1.46
N SER A 23 -5.55 -9.63 2.71
CA SER A 23 -4.67 -8.72 3.44
C SER A 23 -3.42 -9.45 3.86
N MET A 24 -2.27 -8.93 3.47
CA MET A 24 -0.96 -9.44 3.87
C MET A 24 -0.25 -8.39 4.72
N GLY A 25 0.37 -8.82 5.82
CA GLY A 25 1.15 -7.98 6.71
C GLY A 25 2.22 -8.79 7.45
N ALA A 26 3.31 -8.13 7.84
CA ALA A 26 4.46 -8.72 8.54
C ALA A 26 5.21 -9.79 7.73
N ILE A 27 5.18 -9.73 6.40
CA ILE A 27 5.88 -10.65 5.52
C ILE A 27 7.23 -10.05 5.12
N THR A 28 8.30 -10.85 5.21
CA THR A 28 9.59 -10.45 4.64
C THR A 28 9.53 -10.73 3.14
N LEU A 29 9.53 -9.69 2.31
CA LEU A 29 9.61 -9.84 0.85
C LEU A 29 11.02 -10.28 0.40
N GLU A 30 11.76 -11.03 1.21
CA GLU A 30 13.12 -11.48 0.89
C GLU A 30 13.11 -12.79 0.12
N ASP A 31 12.22 -13.71 0.50
CA ASP A 31 12.02 -15.01 -0.14
C ASP A 31 11.25 -14.85 -1.46
N VAL A 32 11.84 -15.33 -2.56
CA VAL A 32 11.27 -15.18 -3.91
C VAL A 32 10.03 -16.05 -4.11
N ALA A 33 10.04 -17.29 -3.61
CA ALA A 33 8.91 -18.19 -3.77
C ALA A 33 7.67 -17.67 -3.02
N MET A 34 7.88 -17.08 -1.84
CA MET A 34 6.82 -16.41 -1.08
C MET A 34 6.27 -15.19 -1.84
N GLN A 35 7.14 -14.38 -2.44
CA GLN A 35 6.72 -13.23 -3.24
C GLN A 35 5.84 -13.66 -4.43
N GLU A 36 6.29 -14.64 -5.20
CA GLU A 36 5.55 -15.17 -6.35
C GLU A 36 4.19 -15.73 -5.95
N ALA A 37 4.12 -16.50 -4.86
CA ALA A 37 2.88 -17.07 -4.37
C ALA A 37 1.85 -15.99 -3.99
N PHE A 38 2.29 -14.90 -3.37
CA PHE A 38 1.39 -13.80 -2.97
C PHE A 38 0.98 -12.92 -4.15
N LEU A 39 1.89 -12.65 -5.10
CA LEU A 39 1.53 -11.96 -6.34
C LEU A 39 0.48 -12.75 -7.12
N GLU A 40 0.62 -14.08 -7.18
CA GLU A 40 -0.37 -14.96 -7.81
C GLU A 40 -1.72 -14.95 -7.08
N ALA A 41 -1.70 -14.99 -5.74
CA ALA A 41 -2.93 -14.87 -4.94
C ALA A 41 -3.66 -13.54 -5.19
N PHE A 42 -2.91 -12.43 -5.31
CA PHE A 42 -3.48 -11.12 -5.62
C PHE A 42 -4.04 -11.09 -7.06
N ARG A 43 -3.33 -11.68 -8.03
CA ARG A 43 -3.80 -11.78 -9.42
C ARG A 43 -5.12 -12.53 -9.49
N LEU A 44 -5.20 -13.72 -8.90
CA LEU A 44 -6.43 -14.54 -8.87
C LEU A 44 -7.58 -13.85 -8.16
N THR A 45 -7.29 -13.12 -7.06
CA THR A 45 -8.30 -12.32 -6.35
C THR A 45 -8.87 -11.23 -7.27
N LYS A 46 -8.02 -10.50 -8.00
CA LYS A 46 -8.49 -9.47 -8.94
C LYS A 46 -9.29 -10.07 -10.10
N GLU A 47 -8.87 -11.21 -10.64
CA GLU A 47 -9.58 -11.90 -11.73
C GLU A 47 -10.97 -12.39 -11.34
N SER A 48 -11.17 -12.71 -10.05
CA SER A 48 -12.48 -13.09 -9.51
C SER A 48 -13.36 -11.89 -9.11
N GLY A 49 -12.93 -10.66 -9.37
CA GLY A 49 -13.62 -9.44 -8.95
C GLY A 49 -13.48 -9.11 -7.47
N GLY A 50 -12.52 -9.74 -6.78
CA GLY A 50 -12.15 -9.44 -5.40
C GLY A 50 -11.37 -8.14 -5.25
N PHE A 51 -11.15 -7.75 -3.99
CA PHE A 51 -10.49 -6.51 -3.60
C PHE A 51 -9.23 -6.83 -2.80
N THR A 52 -8.09 -6.28 -3.22
CA THR A 52 -6.80 -6.58 -2.58
C THR A 52 -6.28 -5.42 -1.75
N SER A 53 -5.74 -5.71 -0.57
CA SER A 53 -5.02 -4.72 0.24
C SER A 53 -3.65 -5.23 0.64
N PHE A 54 -2.66 -4.35 0.64
CA PHE A 54 -1.30 -4.70 1.00
C PHE A 54 -0.76 -3.76 2.07
N ASP A 55 -0.16 -4.35 3.11
CA ASP A 55 0.58 -3.65 4.15
C ASP A 55 1.98 -4.28 4.25
N PRO A 56 3.06 -3.59 3.85
CA PRO A 56 4.39 -4.16 3.93
C PRO A 56 4.81 -4.41 5.39
N ASN A 57 4.26 -3.63 6.36
CA ASN A 57 4.48 -3.74 7.80
C ASN A 57 5.92 -4.17 8.14
N ILE A 58 6.87 -3.32 7.76
CA ILE A 58 8.28 -3.66 7.69
C ILE A 58 8.80 -3.87 9.11
N ARG A 59 9.67 -4.87 9.25
CA ARG A 59 10.44 -5.13 10.45
C ARG A 59 11.90 -5.00 10.08
N ALA A 60 12.39 -3.76 10.04
CA ALA A 60 13.70 -3.39 9.51
C ALA A 60 14.86 -4.30 9.98
N PRO A 61 14.93 -4.75 11.26
CA PRO A 61 16.00 -5.67 11.70
C PRO A 61 16.02 -7.04 11.02
N MET A 62 14.94 -7.43 10.35
CA MET A 62 14.79 -8.71 9.63
C MET A 62 15.02 -8.58 8.12
N ILE A 63 15.34 -7.38 7.62
CA ILE A 63 15.54 -7.12 6.19
C ILE A 63 17.05 -7.06 5.91
N THR A 64 17.54 -7.97 5.07
CA THR A 64 18.91 -8.03 4.57
C THR A 64 19.10 -7.24 3.27
N LEU A 65 18.03 -7.01 2.51
CA LEU A 65 18.06 -6.18 1.30
C LEU A 65 18.32 -4.72 1.64
N SER A 66 19.01 -4.01 0.74
CA SER A 66 19.09 -2.56 0.85
C SER A 66 17.68 -1.95 0.78
N PRO A 67 17.43 -0.83 1.48
CA PRO A 67 16.13 -0.19 1.46
C PRO A 67 15.54 0.06 0.07
N CYS A 68 16.38 0.54 -0.87
CA CYS A 68 15.94 0.81 -2.23
C CYS A 68 15.59 -0.47 -3.02
N CYS A 69 16.24 -1.59 -2.73
CA CYS A 69 15.87 -2.88 -3.30
C CYS A 69 14.57 -3.40 -2.70
N TYR A 70 14.37 -3.25 -1.39
CA TYR A 70 13.13 -3.62 -0.72
C TYR A 70 11.95 -2.78 -1.22
N ALA A 71 12.14 -1.47 -1.40
CA ALA A 71 11.15 -0.56 -1.95
C ALA A 71 10.65 -1.00 -3.33
N LYS A 72 11.53 -1.47 -4.21
CA LYS A 72 11.15 -2.00 -5.53
C LYS A 72 10.23 -3.21 -5.44
N LYS A 73 10.44 -4.09 -4.46
CA LYS A 73 9.58 -5.25 -4.22
C LYS A 73 8.21 -4.83 -3.70
N VAL A 74 8.17 -3.89 -2.74
CA VAL A 74 6.92 -3.30 -2.26
C VAL A 74 6.15 -2.63 -3.41
N GLU A 75 6.84 -1.93 -4.31
CA GLU A 75 6.28 -1.31 -5.51
C GLU A 75 5.73 -2.33 -6.52
N GLU A 76 6.32 -3.53 -6.62
CA GLU A 76 5.77 -4.61 -7.43
C GLU A 76 4.40 -5.08 -6.91
N PHE A 77 4.28 -5.25 -5.59
CA PHE A 77 3.01 -5.58 -4.95
C PHE A 77 1.96 -4.47 -5.07
N ALA A 78 2.39 -3.21 -5.02
CA ALA A 78 1.49 -2.06 -5.19
C ALA A 78 0.70 -2.16 -6.50
N ARG A 79 1.33 -2.59 -7.62
CA ARG A 79 0.66 -2.75 -8.92
C ARG A 79 -0.52 -3.75 -8.90
N SER A 80 -0.46 -4.74 -8.02
CA SER A 80 -1.47 -5.80 -7.88
C SER A 80 -2.45 -5.54 -6.73
N THR A 81 -2.47 -4.33 -6.18
CA THR A 81 -3.22 -3.99 -4.97
C THR A 81 -4.25 -2.89 -5.22
N ASP A 82 -5.43 -2.95 -4.60
CA ASP A 82 -6.41 -1.85 -4.63
C ASP A 82 -6.18 -0.83 -3.50
N VAL A 83 -5.79 -1.27 -2.30
CA VAL A 83 -5.45 -0.41 -1.16
C VAL A 83 -4.06 -0.68 -0.64
N MET A 84 -3.21 0.33 -0.69
CA MET A 84 -1.91 0.30 -0.05
C MET A 84 -2.01 0.91 1.36
N LYS A 85 -1.57 0.19 2.38
CA LYS A 85 -1.40 0.72 3.73
C LYS A 85 0.08 0.70 4.08
N SER A 86 0.59 1.69 4.79
CA SER A 86 1.93 1.67 5.38
C SER A 86 2.00 2.56 6.63
N SER A 87 3.14 2.56 7.31
CA SER A 87 3.50 3.57 8.31
C SER A 87 4.51 4.56 7.75
N ASP A 88 4.61 5.73 8.37
CA ASP A 88 5.71 6.68 8.15
C ASP A 88 7.08 6.01 8.35
N ALA A 89 7.24 5.18 9.39
CA ALA A 89 8.47 4.43 9.62
C ALA A 89 8.83 3.45 8.49
N ASP A 90 7.83 2.80 7.85
CA ASP A 90 8.08 1.96 6.67
C ASP A 90 8.56 2.79 5.48
N VAL A 91 7.94 3.96 5.27
CA VAL A 91 8.28 4.89 4.19
C VAL A 91 9.68 5.46 4.42
N GLU A 92 10.00 5.86 5.64
CA GLU A 92 11.33 6.31 6.04
C GLU A 92 12.38 5.22 5.85
N PHE A 93 12.06 3.98 6.20
CA PHE A 93 12.94 2.85 5.93
C PHE A 93 13.24 2.75 4.44
N MET A 94 12.21 2.70 3.59
CA MET A 94 12.35 2.46 2.14
C MET A 94 12.96 3.64 1.36
N TYR A 95 12.57 4.86 1.69
CA TYR A 95 12.84 6.07 0.89
C TYR A 95 13.71 7.11 1.62
N GLY A 96 14.02 6.89 2.90
CA GLY A 96 14.84 7.74 3.76
C GLY A 96 14.04 8.61 4.72
N GLU A 97 14.66 9.05 5.83
CA GLU A 97 14.04 9.82 6.94
C GLU A 97 13.34 11.12 6.51
N LYS A 98 13.66 11.68 5.34
CA LYS A 98 13.07 12.93 4.82
C LYS A 98 12.18 12.69 3.61
N ALA A 99 11.73 11.45 3.41
CA ALA A 99 10.83 11.12 2.32
C ALA A 99 9.53 11.92 2.46
N ASP A 100 9.14 12.60 1.39
CA ASP A 100 7.88 13.31 1.33
C ASP A 100 6.74 12.30 1.13
N LEU A 101 5.86 12.20 2.13
CA LEU A 101 4.75 11.26 2.13
C LEU A 101 3.75 11.53 1.00
N ASP A 102 3.56 12.77 0.59
CA ASP A 102 2.68 13.12 -0.54
C ASP A 102 3.26 12.60 -1.86
N VAL A 103 4.59 12.73 -2.04
CA VAL A 103 5.29 12.23 -3.22
C VAL A 103 5.28 10.70 -3.28
N VAL A 104 5.53 10.03 -2.14
CA VAL A 104 5.50 8.56 -2.07
C VAL A 104 4.09 8.04 -2.32
N ALA A 105 3.07 8.64 -1.70
CA ALA A 105 1.68 8.23 -1.91
C ALA A 105 1.23 8.46 -3.36
N ALA A 106 1.58 9.59 -3.98
CA ALA A 106 1.31 9.84 -5.39
C ALA A 106 1.98 8.79 -6.29
N LYS A 107 3.26 8.49 -6.06
CA LYS A 107 4.00 7.45 -6.77
C LYS A 107 3.34 6.09 -6.66
N TRP A 108 2.83 5.72 -5.49
CA TRP A 108 2.13 4.45 -5.32
C TRP A 108 0.79 4.45 -6.03
N LEU A 109 -0.03 5.50 -5.89
CA LEU A 109 -1.31 5.63 -6.60
C LEU A 109 -1.15 5.49 -8.13
N GLU A 110 -0.09 6.07 -8.70
CA GLU A 110 0.22 5.94 -10.14
C GLU A 110 0.55 4.51 -10.58
N GLN A 111 0.91 3.62 -9.65
CA GLN A 111 1.26 2.22 -9.96
C GLN A 111 0.07 1.28 -9.96
N GLY A 112 -1.04 1.60 -9.27
CA GLY A 112 -2.19 0.69 -9.22
C GLY A 112 -3.21 0.92 -8.12
N PRO A 113 -2.82 1.13 -6.84
CA PRO A 113 -3.75 1.34 -5.74
C PRO A 113 -4.67 2.51 -5.99
N LYS A 114 -5.94 2.35 -5.64
CA LYS A 114 -6.96 3.40 -5.69
C LYS A 114 -6.91 4.28 -4.44
N VAL A 115 -6.43 3.70 -3.34
CA VAL A 115 -6.24 4.38 -2.06
C VAL A 115 -4.89 4.00 -1.48
N VAL A 116 -4.15 5.00 -1.01
CA VAL A 116 -2.95 4.84 -0.19
C VAL A 116 -3.26 5.41 1.20
N VAL A 117 -2.94 4.68 2.25
CA VAL A 117 -3.10 5.10 3.64
C VAL A 117 -1.75 5.01 4.35
N ILE A 118 -1.27 6.12 4.91
CA ILE A 118 -0.03 6.14 5.70
C ILE A 118 -0.37 6.59 7.13
N THR A 119 -0.01 5.74 8.09
CA THR A 119 -0.18 5.99 9.53
C THR A 119 1.04 6.71 10.12
N ARG A 120 0.82 7.58 11.11
CA ARG A 120 1.85 8.38 11.80
C ARG A 120 1.76 8.21 13.32
N GLY A 121 1.71 6.95 13.76
CA GLY A 121 1.51 6.57 15.16
C GLY A 121 0.35 7.34 15.82
N PRO A 122 0.60 8.11 16.91
CA PRO A 122 -0.45 8.85 17.62
C PRO A 122 -1.03 10.03 16.84
N GLU A 123 -0.38 10.51 15.78
CA GLU A 123 -0.89 11.60 14.94
C GLU A 123 -2.01 11.14 13.98
N GLY A 124 -2.30 9.84 13.96
CA GLY A 124 -3.38 9.26 13.17
C GLY A 124 -2.91 8.76 11.81
N ALA A 125 -3.69 9.03 10.76
CA ALA A 125 -3.43 8.54 9.42
C ALA A 125 -3.91 9.52 8.35
N THR A 126 -3.19 9.58 7.24
CA THR A 126 -3.61 10.32 6.03
C THR A 126 -3.96 9.32 4.93
N ALA A 127 -5.04 9.59 4.21
CA ALA A 127 -5.39 8.86 2.98
C ALA A 127 -5.26 9.73 1.75
N TRP A 128 -4.65 9.17 0.72
CA TRP A 128 -4.62 9.70 -0.64
C TRP A 128 -5.43 8.78 -1.53
N TYR A 129 -6.23 9.36 -2.41
CA TYR A 129 -7.01 8.64 -3.41
C TYR A 129 -7.20 9.53 -4.64
N GLN A 130 -7.55 8.91 -5.77
CA GLN A 130 -7.99 9.64 -6.95
C GLN A 130 -9.52 9.70 -6.96
N ASP A 131 -10.10 10.89 -7.13
CA ASP A 131 -11.55 11.03 -7.26
C ASP A 131 -12.02 10.32 -8.54
N ALA A 132 -13.06 9.50 -8.42
CA ALA A 132 -13.65 8.77 -9.55
C ALA A 132 -14.43 9.67 -10.54
N THR A 133 -14.28 11.00 -10.48
CA THR A 133 -15.09 11.98 -11.23
C THR A 133 -14.33 12.59 -12.42
N SER A 134 -13.65 11.76 -13.19
CA SER A 134 -13.07 12.12 -14.48
C SER A 134 -13.07 10.90 -15.40
N GLY A 135 -14.24 10.61 -15.96
CA GLY A 135 -14.48 9.51 -16.90
C GLY A 135 -15.96 9.41 -17.24
#